data_AF-A0A819TCJ1-F1
#
_entry.id   AF-A0A819TCJ1-F1
#
_cell.length_a   1.000
_cell.length_b   1.000
_cell.length_c   1.000
_cell.angle_alpha   90.00
_cell.angle_beta   90.00
_cell.angle_gamma   90.00
#
_symmetry.space_group_name_H-M   'P 1'
#
loop_
_entity.id
_entity.type
_entity.pdbx_description
1 polymer ?
#
loop_
_entity_poly.entity_id
_entity_poly.type
_entity_poly.pdbx_seq_one_letter_code
_entity_poly.pdbx_strand_id
1 'polypeptide(L)'
;MSSDIDRALYIFSISDDLYITFGLFVIIITTIGNLCNCFVFLCIPPLNKHPNALFLISTSIGSLLFINTGLWTIIIRILTGIDYMNRSLFWCKTNAWLTYSGGCFSFMCNCFA
;
A
#
# COMPACT_ATOMS: atom_id res chain seq x y z
N MET A 1 -6.99 -11.20 37.27
CA MET A 1 -5.78 -11.37 36.45
C MET A 1 -6.05 -12.16 35.17
N SER A 2 -6.86 -13.24 35.15
CA SER A 2 -7.23 -13.90 33.87
C SER A 2 -8.19 -13.05 33.01
N SER A 3 -9.18 -12.41 33.63
CA SER A 3 -10.19 -11.59 32.93
C SER A 3 -9.62 -10.43 32.12
N ASP A 4 -8.49 -9.87 32.55
CA ASP A 4 -7.84 -8.75 31.87
C ASP A 4 -7.03 -9.22 30.66
N ILE A 5 -6.42 -10.42 30.75
CA ILE A 5 -5.72 -11.08 29.64
C ILE A 5 -6.73 -11.51 28.58
N ASP A 6 -7.87 -12.08 28.99
CA ASP A 6 -8.93 -12.51 28.09
C ASP A 6 -9.55 -11.32 27.33
N ARG A 7 -9.73 -10.18 28.00
CA ARG A 7 -10.16 -8.93 27.36
C ARG A 7 -9.11 -8.39 26.38
N ALA A 8 -7.83 -8.43 26.73
CA ALA A 8 -6.77 -7.98 25.84
C ALA A 8 -6.73 -8.82 24.56
N LEU A 9 -6.80 -10.15 24.68
CA LEU A 9 -6.84 -11.07 23.54
C LEU A 9 -8.04 -10.82 22.63
N TYR A 10 -9.21 -10.55 23.20
CA TYR A 10 -10.41 -10.22 22.43
C TYR A 10 -10.29 -8.90 21.65
N ILE A 11 -9.66 -7.88 22.25
CA ILE A 11 -9.41 -6.60 21.57
C ILE A 11 -8.41 -6.79 20.42
N PHE A 12 -7.36 -7.60 20.63
CA PHE A 12 -6.40 -7.92 19.57
C PHE A 12 -7.06 -8.66 18.40
N SER A 13 -7.94 -9.63 18.68
CA SER A 13 -8.63 -10.36 17.61
C SER A 13 -9.54 -9.45 16.77
N ILE A 14 -10.28 -8.54 17.41
CA ILE A 14 -11.11 -7.55 16.70
C ILE A 14 -10.24 -6.62 15.84
N SER A 15 -9.11 -6.18 16.38
CA SER A 15 -8.17 -5.33 15.65
C SER A 15 -7.64 -6.04 14.40
N ASP A 16 -7.23 -7.30 14.53
CA ASP A 16 -6.71 -8.09 13.41
C ASP A 16 -7.77 -8.28 12.30
N ASP A 17 -9.01 -8.61 12.67
CA ASP A 17 -10.13 -8.75 11.73
C ASP A 17 -10.44 -7.44 10.99
N LEU A 18 -10.39 -6.31 11.69
CA LEU A 18 -10.55 -4.97 11.10
C LEU A 18 -9.41 -4.66 10.12
N TYR A 19 -8.17 -4.93 10.50
CA TYR A 19 -7.00 -4.70 9.64
C TYR A 19 -7.03 -5.55 8.38
N ILE A 20 -7.44 -6.82 8.48
CA ILE A 20 -7.59 -7.70 7.33
C ILE A 20 -8.70 -7.17 6.41
N THR A 21 -9.90 -6.94 6.96
CA THR A 21 -11.07 -6.57 6.15
C THR A 21 -10.88 -5.20 5.48
N PHE A 22 -10.55 -4.18 6.27
CA PHE A 22 -10.36 -2.83 5.76
C PHE A 22 -9.10 -2.72 4.91
N GLY A 23 -8.00 -3.37 5.32
CA GLY A 23 -6.75 -3.38 4.59
C GLY A 23 -6.90 -4.00 3.20
N LEU A 24 -7.57 -5.15 3.08
CA LEU A 24 -7.83 -5.79 1.79
C LEU A 24 -8.72 -4.91 0.90
N PHE A 25 -9.77 -4.31 1.47
CA PHE A 25 -10.65 -3.39 0.74
C PHE A 25 -9.87 -2.20 0.16
N VAL A 26 -9.02 -1.56 0.96
CA VAL A 26 -8.16 -0.45 0.53
C VAL A 26 -7.19 -0.89 -0.55
N ILE A 27 -6.54 -2.05 -0.41
CA ILE A 27 -5.62 -2.58 -1.43
C ILE A 27 -6.35 -2.77 -2.76
N ILE A 28 -7.52 -3.40 -2.75
CA ILE A 28 -8.27 -3.72 -3.98
C ILE A 28 -8.68 -2.42 -4.70
N ILE A 29 -9.37 -1.52 -4.01
CA ILE A 29 -9.87 -0.28 -4.62
C ILE A 29 -8.71 0.57 -5.11
N THR A 30 -7.67 0.73 -4.30
CA THR A 30 -6.57 1.62 -4.66
C THR A 30 -5.71 1.03 -5.78
N THR A 31 -5.55 -0.29 -5.83
CA THR A 31 -4.84 -0.96 -6.92
C THR A 31 -5.61 -0.82 -8.23
N ILE A 32 -6.92 -1.09 -8.23
CA ILE A 32 -7.74 -0.94 -9.43
C ILE A 32 -7.75 0.53 -9.89
N GLY A 33 -8.01 1.47 -8.98
CA GLY A 33 -8.06 2.89 -9.31
C GLY A 33 -6.76 3.42 -9.92
N ASN A 34 -5.61 3.09 -9.33
CA ASN A 34 -4.32 3.52 -9.88
C ASN A 34 -3.95 2.81 -11.18
N LEU A 35 -4.32 1.54 -11.37
CA LEU A 35 -4.16 0.86 -12.66
C LEU A 35 -5.01 1.50 -13.75
N CYS A 36 -6.27 1.87 -13.43
CA CYS A 36 -7.14 2.61 -14.34
C CYS A 36 -6.52 3.95 -14.72
N ASN A 37 -5.98 4.71 -13.77
CA ASN A 37 -5.28 5.96 -14.06
C ASN A 37 -4.13 5.74 -15.04
N CYS A 38 -3.23 4.80 -14.75
CA CYS A 38 -2.13 4.45 -15.65
C CYS A 38 -2.62 4.05 -17.05
N PHE A 39 -3.70 3.26 -17.14
CA PHE A 39 -4.29 2.83 -18.40
C PHE A 39 -4.87 4.00 -19.22
N VAL A 40 -5.57 4.93 -18.57
CA VAL A 40 -6.13 6.13 -19.22
C VAL A 40 -5.02 6.97 -19.85
N PHE A 41 -3.90 7.16 -19.16
CA PHE A 41 -2.76 7.88 -19.72
C PHE A 41 -2.12 7.13 -20.91
N LEU A 42 -2.03 5.79 -20.85
CA LEU A 42 -1.54 5.01 -21.99
C LEU A 42 -2.46 5.10 -23.21
N CYS A 43 -3.79 5.12 -23.00
CA CYS A 43 -4.78 5.09 -24.07
C CYS A 43 -5.11 6.44 -24.70
N ILE A 44 -4.79 7.57 -24.05
CA ILE A 44 -5.12 8.91 -24.55
C ILE A 44 -3.83 9.68 -24.91
N PRO A 45 -3.37 9.61 -26.18
CA PRO A 45 -2.13 10.25 -26.62
C PRO A 45 -2.01 11.76 -26.34
N PRO A 46 -3.09 12.57 -26.40
CA PRO A 46 -3.04 13.98 -26.02
C PRO A 46 -2.59 14.21 -24.58
N LEU A 47 -3.00 13.35 -23.64
CA LEU A 47 -2.64 13.48 -22.22
C LEU A 47 -1.15 13.24 -21.98
N ASN A 48 -0.52 12.34 -22.75
CA ASN A 48 0.92 12.05 -22.65
C ASN A 48 1.83 13.22 -23.06
N LYS A 49 1.28 14.24 -23.73
CA LYS A 49 2.03 15.44 -24.13
C LYS A 49 2.05 16.51 -23.04
N HIS A 50 1.18 16.41 -22.03
CA HIS A 50 1.13 17.37 -20.94
C HIS A 50 2.15 17.01 -19.86
N PRO A 51 3.04 17.94 -19.45
CA PRO A 51 4.05 17.66 -18.43
C PRO A 51 3.41 17.27 -17.07
N ASN A 52 2.23 17.80 -16.77
CA ASN A 52 1.47 17.46 -15.56
C ASN A 52 0.99 16.01 -15.53
N ALA A 53 0.80 15.38 -16.70
CA ALA A 53 0.42 13.98 -16.78
C ALA A 53 1.50 13.05 -16.25
N LEU A 54 2.79 13.40 -16.40
CA LEU A 54 3.89 12.61 -15.85
C LEU A 54 3.85 12.56 -14.32
N PHE A 55 3.50 13.65 -13.65
CA PHE A 55 3.35 13.69 -12.19
C PHE A 55 2.14 12.89 -11.70
N LEU A 56 1.04 12.86 -12.47
CA LEU A 56 -0.13 12.04 -12.19
C LEU A 56 0.16 10.53 -12.36
N ILE A 57 0.88 10.16 -13.42
CA ILE A 57 1.33 8.78 -13.63
C ILE A 57 2.30 8.36 -12.53
N SER A 58 3.29 9.21 -12.21
CA SER A 58 4.25 8.94 -11.14
C SER A 58 3.57 8.77 -9.79
N THR A 59 2.56 9.60 -9.49
CA THR A 59 1.73 9.48 -8.29
C THR A 59 0.96 8.16 -8.25
N SER A 60 0.39 7.75 -9.38
CA SER A 60 -0.37 6.49 -9.49
C SER A 60 0.55 5.27 -9.30
N ILE A 61 1.73 5.29 -9.90
CA ILE A 61 2.75 4.23 -9.74
C ILE A 61 3.29 4.21 -8.30
N GLY A 62 3.60 5.36 -7.73
CA GLY A 62 4.07 5.48 -6.35
C GLY A 62 3.05 4.92 -5.35
N SER A 63 1.77 5.26 -5.56
CA SER A 63 0.66 4.75 -4.74
C SER A 63 0.49 3.23 -4.86
N LEU A 64 0.65 2.67 -6.07
CA LEU A 64 0.64 1.23 -6.28
C LEU A 64 1.75 0.54 -5.49
N LEU A 65 2.98 1.04 -5.59
CA LEU A 65 4.11 0.48 -4.85
C LEU A 65 3.90 0.59 -3.34
N PHE A 66 3.59 1.79 -2.85
CA PHE A 66 3.41 2.06 -1.42
C PHE A 66 2.36 1.15 -0.78
N ILE A 67 1.18 1.03 -1.40
CA ILE A 67 0.07 0.25 -0.83
C ILE A 67 0.34 -1.24 -0.94
N ASN A 68 0.83 -1.72 -2.09
CA ASN A 68 1.07 -3.15 -2.28
C ASN A 68 2.30 -3.66 -1.53
N THR A 69 3.29 -2.83 -1.17
CA THR A 69 4.41 -3.27 -0.33
C THR A 69 4.14 -3.04 1.15
N GLY A 70 3.56 -1.88 1.50
CA GLY A 70 3.26 -1.51 2.88
C GLY A 70 2.11 -2.30 3.50
N LEU A 71 0.90 -2.22 2.93
CA LEU A 71 -0.28 -2.86 3.52
C LEU A 71 -0.28 -4.39 3.34
N TRP A 72 0.15 -4.88 2.18
CA TRP A 72 0.15 -6.33 1.92
C TRP A 72 1.04 -7.11 2.88
N THR A 73 2.22 -6.58 3.20
CA THR A 73 3.16 -7.25 4.12
C THR A 73 2.60 -7.33 5.54
N ILE A 74 1.85 -6.31 5.98
CA ILE A 74 1.14 -6.31 7.27
C ILE A 74 0.02 -7.36 7.28
N ILE A 75 -0.82 -7.40 6.24
CA ILE A 75 -1.95 -8.34 6.15
C ILE A 75 -1.44 -9.79 6.13
N ILE A 76 -0.41 -10.06 5.33
CA ILE A 76 0.21 -11.39 5.30
C ILE A 76 0.76 -11.79 6.67
N ARG A 77 1.39 -10.84 7.39
CA ARG A 77 1.92 -11.10 8.73
C ARG A 77 0.81 -11.50 9.70
N ILE A 78 -0.34 -10.82 9.64
CA ILE A 78 -1.51 -11.15 10.49
C ILE A 78 -2.08 -12.51 10.09
N LEU A 79 -2.27 -12.80 8.79
CA LEU A 79 -2.88 -14.04 8.32
C LEU A 79 -2.02 -15.29 8.52
N THR A 80 -0.71 -15.18 8.33
CA THR A 80 0.21 -16.34 8.33
C THR A 80 1.05 -16.43 9.59
N GLY A 81 1.12 -15.36 10.39
CA GLY A 81 2.06 -15.22 11.50
C GLY A 81 3.53 -15.09 11.05
N ILE A 82 3.80 -15.07 9.73
CA ILE A 82 5.15 -15.02 9.18
C ILE A 82 5.51 -13.58 8.85
N ASP A 83 6.58 -13.08 9.47
CA ASP A 83 7.20 -11.81 9.08
C ASP A 83 8.33 -12.06 8.05
N TYR A 84 8.04 -11.75 6.79
CA TYR A 84 9.02 -11.86 5.69
C TYR A 84 10.21 -10.92 5.87
N MET A 85 10.04 -9.81 6.60
CA MET A 85 11.12 -8.85 6.87
C MET A 85 12.15 -9.43 7.84
N ASN A 86 11.72 -10.31 8.75
CA ASN A 86 12.61 -11.00 9.67
C ASN A 86 13.27 -12.25 9.07
N ARG A 87 12.77 -12.74 7.93
CA ARG A 87 13.33 -13.94 7.27
C ARG A 87 14.51 -13.64 6.35
N SER A 88 14.59 -12.46 5.74
CA SER A 88 15.75 -12.10 4.93
C SER A 88 16.08 -10.61 4.96
N LEU A 89 17.38 -10.31 5.02
CA LEU A 89 17.91 -8.94 4.93
C LEU A 89 17.49 -8.27 3.60
N PHE A 90 17.42 -9.06 2.52
CA PHE A 90 17.00 -8.59 1.21
C PHE A 90 15.55 -8.10 1.22
N TRP A 91 14.62 -8.88 1.77
CA TRP A 91 13.21 -8.48 1.85
C TRP A 91 13.02 -7.26 2.74
N CYS A 92 13.71 -7.22 3.88
CA CYS A 92 13.70 -6.06 4.77
C CYS A 92 14.13 -4.77 4.07
N LYS A 93 15.30 -4.78 3.39
CA LYS A 93 15.81 -3.60 2.68
C LYS A 93 14.93 -3.21 1.50
N THR A 94 14.51 -4.17 0.68
CA THR A 94 13.71 -3.90 -0.52
C THR A 94 12.33 -3.35 -0.15
N ASN A 95 11.68 -3.91 0.89
CA ASN A 95 10.38 -3.42 1.34
C ASN A 95 10.47 -2.01 1.91
N ALA A 96 11.48 -1.74 2.76
CA ALA A 96 11.69 -0.41 3.31
C ALA A 96 11.97 0.63 2.20
N TRP A 97 12.81 0.28 1.23
CA TRP A 97 13.11 1.15 0.10
C TRP A 97 11.89 1.40 -0.81
N LEU A 98 11.13 0.36 -1.16
CA LEU A 98 9.93 0.48 -1.99
C LEU A 98 8.84 1.30 -1.30
N THR A 99 8.64 1.08 0.00
CA THR A 99 7.63 1.80 0.78
C THR A 99 7.99 3.27 0.90
N TYR A 100 9.25 3.58 1.22
CA TYR A 100 9.70 4.97 1.35
C TYR A 100 9.67 5.71 0.01
N SER A 101 10.22 5.10 -1.05
CA SER A 101 10.28 5.71 -2.38
C SER A 101 8.88 5.83 -2.99
N GLY A 102 8.07 4.78 -2.89
CA GLY A 102 6.67 4.78 -3.36
C GLY A 102 5.83 5.86 -2.67
N GLY A 103 6.02 6.04 -1.36
CA GLY A 103 5.40 7.13 -0.61
C GLY A 103 5.85 8.52 -1.08
N CYS A 104 7.12 8.72 -1.42
CA CYS A 104 7.57 10.00 -1.99
C CYS A 104 6.92 10.27 -3.35
N PHE A 105 6.81 9.24 -4.21
CA PHE A 105 6.17 9.37 -5.51
C PHE A 105 4.66 9.62 -5.42
N SER A 106 3.96 9.03 -4.44
CA SER A 106 2.51 9.22 -4.27
C SER A 106 2.13 10.67 -3.89
N PHE A 107 3.04 11.46 -3.34
CA PHE A 107 2.80 12.86 -3.02
C PHE A 107 3.18 13.85 -4.13
N MET A 108 3.73 13.39 -5.26
CA MET A 108 4.20 14.28 -6.32
C MET A 108 3.10 15.15 -6.91
N CYS A 109 1.90 14.62 -7.13
CA CYS A 109 0.78 15.41 -7.65
C CYS A 109 0.28 16.47 -6.65
N ASN A 110 0.46 16.25 -5.34
CA ASN A 110 -0.02 17.18 -4.31
C ASN A 110 0.81 18.47 -4.26
N CYS A 111 2.01 18.45 -4.83
CA CYS A 111 2.88 19.64 -4.94
C CYS A 111 2.54 20.54 -6.14
N PHE A 112 1.58 20.15 -6.98
CA PHE A 112 1.12 20.92 -8.14
C PHE A 112 -0.33 21.45 -7.99
N ALA A 113 -0.97 21.19 -6.85
CA ALA A 113 -2.30 21.67 -6.51
C ALA A 113 -2.26 23.03 -5.79
#